data_AF-A0A317WQT5-F1
#
_entry.id   AF-A0A317WQT5-F1
#
_cell.length_a   1.000
_cell.length_b   1.000
_cell.length_c   1.000
_cell.angle_alpha   90.00
_cell.angle_beta   90.00
_cell.angle_gamma   90.00
#
_symmetry.space_group_name_H-M   'P 1'
#
loop_
_entity.id
_entity.type
_entity.pdbx_description
1 polymer ?
#
loop_
_entity_poly.entity_id
_entity_poly.type
_entity_poly.pdbx_seq_one_letter_code
_entity_poly.pdbx_strand_id
1 'polypeptide(L)'
;MPLDTIYLTRHGHRLNWTIDYKTGTYHSQFPTPTGNPADPTLTSHGVRQSHELAAHFTSDEISPKPFRIYSSPFYRCLQTIQPSVEALRKQQQQQVQEDSSQSLNNDPSTIDKHADLTVRIEPGLGEWFGPTTFFHHPSPAPLSTLQSHFPSILPSPSQSQSPSSAPQNQILRPSTSGETIPQLHDRLATTLSTLITTLDTEITQSEATLPPEQRTRKAVLICSHAAPLIAMGRVLTGNMPEDEGEEDFKVYTAGVSTFVRRGGLRGGDGEGERKGRDVEGVLAPGTEVLMNKDGGSVKVPDWREGRGVGGGWDCVRNGDCGFLSNGAERGWRFCGDESFDTGPMADPSATPTSSLDSSVETAGSKL
;
A
#
# COMPACT_ATOMS: atom_id res chain seq x y z
N MET A 1 20.38 2.33 13.05
CA MET A 1 19.89 0.95 12.85
C MET A 1 19.11 0.94 11.55
N PRO A 2 18.99 -0.18 10.82
CA PRO A 2 18.07 -0.24 9.70
C PRO A 2 16.61 -0.24 10.18
N LEU A 3 15.67 -0.05 9.25
CA LEU A 3 14.25 -0.28 9.46
C LEU A 3 14.02 -1.71 9.98
N ASP A 4 13.29 -1.81 11.08
CA ASP A 4 13.11 -3.05 11.84
C ASP A 4 11.78 -3.73 11.53
N THR A 5 10.69 -2.95 11.45
CA THR A 5 9.33 -3.48 11.33
C THR A 5 8.55 -2.82 10.18
N ILE A 6 7.76 -3.60 9.46
CA ILE A 6 6.80 -3.11 8.45
C ILE A 6 5.41 -3.59 8.86
N TYR A 7 4.48 -2.63 9.00
CA TYR A 7 3.05 -2.90 9.11
C TYR A 7 2.39 -2.68 7.75
N LEU A 8 1.70 -3.69 7.24
CA LEU A 8 0.91 -3.61 6.03
C LEU A 8 -0.57 -3.64 6.40
N THR A 9 -1.35 -2.66 5.96
CA THR A 9 -2.81 -2.63 6.17
C THR A 9 -3.55 -2.50 4.86
N ARG A 10 -4.67 -3.21 4.73
CA ARG A 10 -5.60 -3.00 3.62
C ARG A 10 -6.52 -1.83 3.93
N HIS A 11 -7.01 -1.14 2.91
CA HIS A 11 -8.15 -0.25 3.07
C HIS A 11 -9.36 -0.97 3.72
N GLY A 12 -10.24 -0.21 4.38
CA GLY A 12 -11.47 -0.72 4.98
C GLY A 12 -12.54 -1.12 3.96
N HIS A 13 -13.69 -1.59 4.43
CA HIS A 13 -14.81 -2.01 3.61
C HIS A 13 -15.36 -0.85 2.76
N ARG A 14 -15.28 -0.99 1.43
CA ARG A 14 -15.60 0.05 0.45
C ARG A 14 -16.92 -0.17 -0.26
N LEU A 15 -17.46 0.90 -0.85
CA LEU A 15 -18.48 0.76 -1.89
C LEU A 15 -17.87 0.08 -3.13
N ASN A 16 -18.73 -0.54 -3.93
CA ASN A 16 -18.34 -1.25 -5.15
C ASN A 16 -18.26 -0.31 -6.37
N TRP A 17 -17.55 -0.77 -7.39
CA TRP A 17 -17.59 -0.22 -8.75
C TRP A 17 -17.83 -1.38 -9.71
N THR A 18 -18.28 -1.06 -10.91
CA THR A 18 -18.38 -2.00 -12.03
C THR A 18 -17.59 -1.48 -13.21
N ILE A 19 -17.28 -2.36 -14.15
CA ILE A 19 -16.69 -2.00 -15.44
C ILE A 19 -17.62 -2.50 -16.54
N ASP A 20 -17.91 -1.65 -17.52
CA ASP A 20 -18.52 -2.10 -18.76
C ASP A 20 -17.48 -2.85 -19.58
N TYR A 21 -17.63 -4.17 -19.69
CA TYR A 21 -16.69 -5.04 -20.39
C TYR A 21 -16.55 -4.73 -21.89
N LYS A 22 -17.50 -4.00 -22.48
CA LYS A 22 -17.46 -3.64 -23.90
C LYS A 22 -16.67 -2.36 -24.17
N THR A 23 -16.75 -1.41 -23.25
CA THR A 23 -16.16 -0.07 -23.43
C THR A 23 -14.94 0.15 -22.54
N GLY A 24 -14.73 -0.69 -21.52
CA GLY A 24 -13.73 -0.46 -20.48
C GLY A 24 -14.12 0.66 -19.51
N THR A 25 -15.34 1.18 -19.61
CA THR A 25 -15.78 2.33 -18.79
C THR A 25 -16.09 1.88 -17.37
N TYR A 26 -15.47 2.54 -16.41
CA TYR A 26 -15.74 2.31 -14.99
C TYR A 26 -16.96 3.10 -14.53
N HIS A 27 -17.80 2.46 -13.73
CA HIS A 27 -18.98 3.05 -13.14
C HIS A 27 -18.98 2.85 -11.62
N SER A 28 -19.25 3.93 -10.88
CA SER A 28 -19.58 3.87 -9.47
C SER A 28 -21.06 4.19 -9.31
N GLN A 29 -21.74 3.46 -8.43
CA GLN A 29 -23.15 3.71 -8.12
C GLN A 29 -23.36 5.11 -7.50
N PHE A 30 -22.35 5.59 -6.76
CA PHE A 30 -22.37 6.88 -6.09
C PHE A 30 -21.20 7.76 -6.55
N PRO A 31 -21.36 9.09 -6.59
CA PRO A 31 -20.27 9.99 -6.92
C PRO A 31 -19.05 9.76 -6.02
N THR A 32 -17.89 9.60 -6.63
CA THR A 32 -16.61 9.46 -5.93
C THR A 32 -16.01 10.83 -5.67
N PRO A 33 -15.40 11.10 -4.49
CA PRO A 33 -14.91 12.44 -4.13
C PRO A 33 -13.92 13.04 -5.15
N THR A 34 -13.10 12.18 -5.75
CA THR A 34 -12.08 12.58 -6.73
C THR A 34 -12.57 12.57 -8.18
N GLY A 35 -13.82 12.15 -8.42
CA GLY A 35 -14.34 11.87 -9.75
C GLY A 35 -13.82 10.58 -10.40
N ASN A 36 -12.90 9.84 -9.76
CA ASN A 36 -12.43 8.55 -10.25
C ASN A 36 -13.43 7.42 -9.88
N PRO A 37 -14.15 6.81 -10.83
CA PRO A 37 -15.15 5.78 -10.55
C PRO A 37 -14.56 4.46 -10.00
N ALA A 38 -13.27 4.19 -10.21
CA ALA A 38 -12.55 3.06 -9.61
C ALA A 38 -12.00 3.40 -8.21
N ASP A 39 -12.39 4.54 -7.63
CA ASP A 39 -11.96 5.01 -6.32
C ASP A 39 -13.10 5.45 -5.40
N PRO A 40 -14.05 4.55 -5.09
CA PRO A 40 -15.14 4.83 -4.20
C PRO A 40 -14.67 4.96 -2.75
N THR A 41 -15.49 5.62 -1.95
CA THR A 41 -15.28 5.78 -0.51
C THR A 41 -15.48 4.47 0.26
N LEU A 42 -15.05 4.49 1.52
CA LEU A 42 -15.47 3.51 2.51
C LEU A 42 -16.99 3.57 2.72
N THR A 43 -17.58 2.40 2.98
CA THR A 43 -18.91 2.30 3.57
C THR A 43 -18.90 2.82 5.02
N SER A 44 -20.08 3.07 5.62
CA SER A 44 -20.18 3.40 7.05
C SER A 44 -19.52 2.34 7.94
N HIS A 45 -19.61 1.07 7.54
CA HIS A 45 -18.92 -0.03 8.21
C HIS A 45 -17.38 0.06 8.04
N GLY A 46 -16.88 0.35 6.84
CA GLY A 46 -15.45 0.57 6.62
C GLY A 46 -14.89 1.78 7.36
N VAL A 47 -15.69 2.84 7.54
CA VAL A 47 -15.31 3.97 8.41
C VAL A 47 -15.19 3.52 9.86
N ARG A 48 -16.06 2.65 10.36
CA ARG A 48 -15.90 2.07 11.71
C ARG A 48 -14.60 1.26 11.81
N GLN A 49 -14.32 0.39 10.84
CA GLN A 49 -13.06 -0.36 10.79
C GLN A 49 -11.84 0.58 10.83
N SER A 50 -11.89 1.75 10.16
CA SER A 50 -10.80 2.74 10.20
C SER A 50 -10.54 3.35 11.59
N HIS A 51 -11.58 3.49 12.42
CA HIS A 51 -11.46 3.96 13.80
C HIS A 51 -10.96 2.85 14.74
N GLU A 52 -11.38 1.60 14.52
CA GLU A 52 -10.86 0.43 15.26
C GLU A 52 -9.36 0.22 14.95
N LEU A 53 -8.97 0.39 13.68
CA LEU A 53 -7.58 0.40 13.25
C LEU A 53 -6.76 1.49 13.96
N ALA A 54 -7.34 2.69 14.11
CA ALA A 54 -6.70 3.78 14.83
C ALA A 54 -6.48 3.44 16.31
N ALA A 55 -7.51 2.90 16.98
CA ALA A 55 -7.39 2.45 18.36
C ALA A 55 -6.28 1.40 18.51
N HIS A 56 -6.20 0.43 17.59
CA HIS A 56 -5.15 -0.58 17.56
C HIS A 56 -3.75 0.02 17.44
N PHE A 57 -3.50 0.91 16.47
CA PHE A 57 -2.18 1.55 16.31
C PHE A 57 -1.79 2.46 17.48
N THR A 58 -2.75 3.04 18.21
CA THR A 58 -2.47 3.81 19.43
C THR A 58 -2.26 2.96 20.69
N SER A 59 -2.74 1.70 20.70
CA SER A 59 -2.63 0.80 21.86
C SER A 59 -1.21 0.31 22.15
N ASP A 60 -0.94 -0.08 23.40
CA ASP A 60 0.37 -0.58 23.84
C ASP A 60 0.78 -1.91 23.19
N GLU A 61 -0.17 -2.61 22.55
CA GLU A 61 0.09 -3.86 21.81
C GLU A 61 0.91 -3.65 20.53
N ILE A 62 0.97 -2.40 20.04
CA ILE A 62 1.76 -2.02 18.87
C ILE A 62 3.07 -1.39 19.30
N SER A 63 4.15 -2.13 19.06
CA SER A 63 5.52 -1.69 19.29
C SER A 63 6.48 -2.33 18.26
N PRO A 64 7.36 -1.53 17.62
CA PRO A 64 7.47 -0.07 17.74
C PRO A 64 6.30 0.64 17.04
N LYS A 65 5.98 1.87 17.47
CA LYS A 65 5.02 2.73 16.78
C LYS A 65 5.53 3.13 15.39
N PRO A 66 4.64 3.42 14.41
CA PRO A 66 5.05 3.91 13.11
C PRO A 66 5.93 5.18 13.21
N PHE A 67 7.12 5.13 12.62
CA PHE A 67 8.06 6.24 12.49
C PHE A 67 7.85 7.04 11.18
N ARG A 68 7.33 6.35 10.15
CA ARG A 68 6.88 6.91 8.86
C ARG A 68 5.61 6.21 8.42
N ILE A 69 4.85 6.89 7.56
CA ILE A 69 3.60 6.36 6.99
C ILE A 69 3.61 6.54 5.47
N TYR A 70 3.36 5.45 4.75
CA TYR A 70 3.17 5.44 3.31
C TYR A 70 1.76 4.97 2.96
N SER A 71 1.22 5.50 1.88
CA SER A 71 -0.09 5.07 1.39
C SER A 71 -0.14 5.05 -0.12
N SER A 72 -0.92 4.09 -0.63
CA SER A 72 -1.53 4.20 -1.95
C SER A 72 -2.26 5.54 -2.10
N PRO A 73 -2.20 6.20 -3.26
CA PRO A 73 -2.90 7.47 -3.52
C PRO A 73 -4.43 7.35 -3.65
N PHE A 74 -4.98 6.13 -3.70
CA PHE A 74 -6.43 5.93 -3.78
C PHE A 74 -7.12 6.43 -2.50
N TYR A 75 -8.19 7.19 -2.67
CA TYR A 75 -8.97 7.86 -1.63
C TYR A 75 -9.31 6.92 -0.47
N ARG A 76 -9.77 5.70 -0.79
CA ARG A 76 -10.12 4.69 0.22
C ARG A 76 -8.96 4.30 1.15
N CYS A 77 -7.72 4.30 0.66
CA CYS A 77 -6.55 4.01 1.50
C CYS A 77 -6.29 5.16 2.48
N LEU A 78 -6.31 6.40 1.99
CA LEU A 78 -6.14 7.60 2.81
C LEU A 78 -7.25 7.76 3.85
N GLN A 79 -8.51 7.54 3.43
CA GLN A 79 -9.65 7.53 4.33
C GLN A 79 -9.51 6.47 5.43
N THR A 80 -8.89 5.32 5.13
CA THR A 80 -8.68 4.24 6.11
C THR A 80 -7.64 4.62 7.17
N ILE A 81 -6.52 5.23 6.78
CA ILE A 81 -5.44 5.54 7.74
C ILE A 81 -5.59 6.91 8.39
N GLN A 82 -6.45 7.79 7.89
CA GLN A 82 -6.62 9.14 8.42
C GLN A 82 -6.84 9.14 9.95
N PRO A 83 -7.79 8.36 10.52
CA PRO A 83 -8.00 8.37 11.96
C PRO A 83 -6.77 7.86 12.73
N SER A 84 -6.03 6.89 12.18
CA SER A 84 -4.80 6.35 12.80
C SER A 84 -3.71 7.41 12.87
N VAL A 85 -3.48 8.13 11.77
CA VAL A 85 -2.46 9.18 11.69
C VAL A 85 -2.78 10.34 12.64
N GLU A 86 -4.04 10.79 12.65
CA GLU A 86 -4.49 11.88 13.53
C GLU A 86 -4.36 11.49 15.02
N ALA A 87 -4.75 10.26 15.38
CA ALA A 87 -4.64 9.76 16.74
C ALA A 87 -3.18 9.61 17.20
N LEU A 88 -2.31 9.05 16.34
CA LEU A 88 -0.87 8.95 16.62
C LEU A 88 -0.22 10.34 16.80
N ARG A 89 -0.57 11.33 15.97
CA ARG A 89 -0.06 12.70 16.13
C ARG A 89 -0.52 13.34 17.43
N LYS A 90 -1.77 13.12 17.82
CA LYS A 90 -2.28 13.60 19.12
C LYS A 90 -1.50 12.97 20.28
N GLN A 91 -1.26 11.66 20.23
CA GLN A 91 -0.45 10.94 21.21
C GLN A 91 1.00 11.47 21.25
N GLN A 92 1.61 11.75 20.09
CA GLN A 92 2.95 12.34 20.00
C GLN A 92 3.01 13.73 20.66
N GLN A 93 1.99 14.58 20.44
CA GLN A 93 1.91 15.90 21.05
C GLN A 93 1.75 15.84 22.57
N GLN A 94 0.96 14.88 23.08
CA GLN A 94 0.80 14.64 24.51
C GLN A 94 2.10 14.16 25.15
N GLN A 95 2.79 13.22 24.50
CA GLN A 95 4.10 12.73 24.94
C GLN A 95 5.12 13.87 25.07
N VAL A 96 5.19 14.78 24.10
CA VAL A 96 6.11 15.95 24.16
C VAL A 96 5.77 16.90 25.32
N GLN A 97 4.50 17.02 25.70
CA GLN A 97 4.10 17.85 26.85
C GLN A 97 4.50 17.21 28.19
N GLU A 98 4.36 15.89 28.32
CA GLU A 98 4.66 15.15 29.55
C GLU A 98 6.17 14.97 29.80
N ASP A 99 6.97 14.79 28.75
CA ASP A 99 8.42 14.55 28.82
C ASP A 99 9.25 15.80 29.21
N SER A 100 8.58 16.95 29.41
CA SER A 100 9.16 18.13 30.07
C SER A 100 9.51 17.90 31.56
N SER A 101 9.24 16.69 32.08
CA SER A 101 9.52 16.23 33.45
C SER A 101 10.65 15.19 33.61
N GLN A 102 11.60 15.11 32.67
CA GLN A 102 12.85 14.31 32.76
C GLN A 102 12.68 12.84 33.18
N SER A 103 12.06 12.02 32.34
CA SER A 103 12.11 10.56 32.49
C SER A 103 12.66 9.93 31.22
N LEU A 104 13.94 9.56 31.22
CA LEU A 104 14.60 8.74 30.19
C LEU A 104 14.05 7.30 30.21
N ASN A 105 12.77 7.12 29.88
CA ASN A 105 12.21 5.79 29.70
C ASN A 105 12.29 5.44 28.22
N ASN A 106 13.17 4.49 27.89
CA ASN A 106 13.22 3.80 26.61
C ASN A 106 12.04 2.82 26.48
N ASP A 107 10.81 3.29 26.73
CA ASP A 107 9.62 2.48 26.57
C ASP A 107 9.33 2.30 25.07
N PRO A 108 9.38 1.08 24.54
CA PRO A 108 9.21 0.82 23.12
C PRO A 108 7.76 1.04 22.64
N SER A 109 6.80 1.30 23.53
CA SER A 109 5.43 1.71 23.20
C SER A 109 5.29 3.21 22.87
N THR A 110 6.33 4.01 23.18
CA THR A 110 6.34 5.45 22.92
C THR A 110 6.58 5.76 21.44
N ILE A 111 6.06 6.89 20.99
CA ILE A 111 6.31 7.37 19.63
C ILE A 111 7.71 7.97 19.60
N ASP A 112 8.51 7.54 18.63
CA ASP A 112 9.87 8.03 18.45
C ASP A 112 9.88 9.57 18.23
N LYS A 113 10.79 10.27 18.91
CA LYS A 113 10.92 11.73 18.84
C LYS A 113 11.18 12.29 17.43
N HIS A 114 11.75 11.46 16.55
CA HIS A 114 12.03 11.82 15.15
C HIS A 114 10.96 11.28 14.19
N ALA A 115 9.86 10.70 14.70
CA ALA A 115 8.75 10.24 13.88
C ALA A 115 8.09 11.42 13.16
N ASP A 116 7.90 11.26 11.85
CA ASP A 116 7.14 12.15 10.99
C ASP A 116 5.97 11.35 10.45
N LEU A 117 4.79 11.68 10.97
CA LEU A 117 3.54 11.01 10.67
C LEU A 117 2.82 11.63 9.47
N THR A 118 3.47 12.55 8.76
CA THR A 118 2.96 13.04 7.47
C THR A 118 2.97 11.93 6.44
N VAL A 119 1.80 11.68 5.85
CA VAL A 119 1.62 10.55 4.94
C VAL A 119 2.34 10.83 3.63
N ARG A 120 3.22 9.91 3.26
CA ARG A 120 3.93 9.90 1.98
C ARG A 120 3.13 9.10 0.95
N ILE A 121 2.72 9.76 -0.11
CA ILE A 121 1.96 9.13 -1.20
C ILE A 121 2.91 8.46 -2.18
N GLU A 122 2.76 7.15 -2.37
CA GLU A 122 3.55 6.37 -3.33
C GLU A 122 2.63 5.65 -4.33
N PRO A 123 2.56 6.11 -5.59
CA PRO A 123 1.74 5.47 -6.63
C PRO A 123 2.14 4.01 -6.92
N GLY A 124 3.39 3.62 -6.69
CA GLY A 124 3.85 2.24 -6.76
C GLY A 124 3.20 1.30 -5.73
N LEU A 125 2.51 1.83 -4.71
CA LEU A 125 1.63 1.07 -3.79
C LEU A 125 0.16 1.06 -4.26
N GLY A 126 -0.09 1.53 -5.48
CA GLY A 126 -1.38 1.61 -6.16
C GLY A 126 -2.10 0.29 -6.27
N GLU A 127 -3.41 0.37 -6.52
CA GLU A 127 -4.27 -0.77 -6.86
C GLU A 127 -3.68 -1.58 -8.02
N TRP A 128 -4.05 -2.85 -8.09
CA TRP A 128 -3.72 -3.69 -9.24
C TRP A 128 -4.89 -3.76 -10.21
N PHE A 129 -4.60 -3.53 -11.49
CA PHE A 129 -5.52 -3.80 -12.58
C PHE A 129 -4.87 -4.83 -13.50
N GLY A 130 -5.62 -5.87 -13.88
CA GLY A 130 -5.16 -6.86 -14.85
C GLY A 130 -4.91 -6.25 -16.23
N PRO A 131 -4.09 -6.87 -17.08
CA PRO A 131 -3.66 -6.29 -18.34
C PRO A 131 -4.81 -6.14 -19.34
N THR A 132 -4.78 -5.05 -20.11
CA THR A 132 -5.71 -4.78 -21.22
C THR A 132 -5.03 -3.97 -22.32
N THR A 133 -5.31 -4.32 -23.58
CA THR A 133 -4.86 -3.55 -24.75
C THR A 133 -5.94 -2.63 -25.33
N PHE A 134 -7.15 -2.65 -24.79
CA PHE A 134 -8.31 -1.96 -25.39
C PHE A 134 -8.68 -0.63 -24.72
N PHE A 135 -8.35 -0.43 -23.44
CA PHE A 135 -8.65 0.80 -22.70
C PHE A 135 -7.57 1.09 -21.67
N HIS A 136 -7.66 2.25 -21.00
CA HIS A 136 -6.77 2.61 -19.91
C HIS A 136 -7.51 2.63 -18.57
N HIS A 137 -6.92 1.99 -17.57
CA HIS A 137 -7.41 2.03 -16.20
C HIS A 137 -7.30 3.44 -15.62
N PRO A 138 -8.25 3.85 -14.75
CA PRO A 138 -8.19 5.14 -14.08
C PRO A 138 -6.97 5.28 -13.17
N SER A 139 -6.15 6.30 -13.43
CA SER A 139 -5.10 6.71 -12.52
C SER A 139 -5.67 7.36 -11.25
N PRO A 140 -4.99 7.23 -10.10
CA PRO A 140 -5.39 7.92 -8.88
C PRO A 140 -5.34 9.45 -9.06
N ALA A 141 -6.11 10.17 -8.24
CA ALA A 141 -6.18 11.62 -8.30
C ALA A 141 -4.82 12.29 -8.01
N PRO A 142 -4.56 13.49 -8.57
CA PRO A 142 -3.33 14.21 -8.28
C PRO A 142 -3.27 14.64 -6.81
N LEU A 143 -2.04 14.84 -6.31
CA LEU A 143 -1.81 15.22 -4.90
C LEU A 143 -2.61 16.46 -4.48
N SER A 144 -2.75 17.45 -5.36
CA SER A 144 -3.52 18.68 -5.09
C SER A 144 -5.00 18.40 -4.79
N THR A 145 -5.62 17.46 -5.52
CA THR A 145 -6.98 17.01 -5.25
C THR A 145 -7.04 16.22 -3.94
N LEU A 146 -6.06 15.36 -3.65
CA LEU A 146 -6.05 14.61 -2.40
C LEU A 146 -5.83 15.52 -1.18
N GLN A 147 -5.01 16.57 -1.31
CA GLN A 147 -4.75 17.56 -0.26
C GLN A 147 -6.00 18.34 0.15
N SER A 148 -6.93 18.60 -0.78
CA SER A 148 -8.19 19.27 -0.43
C SER A 148 -9.11 18.38 0.40
N HIS A 149 -9.01 17.05 0.23
CA HIS A 149 -9.79 16.07 0.98
C HIS A 149 -9.15 15.63 2.30
N PHE A 150 -7.81 15.58 2.35
CA PHE A 150 -7.04 15.06 3.48
C PHE A 150 -6.00 16.06 4.02
N PRO A 151 -6.37 17.33 4.29
CA PRO A 151 -5.43 18.38 4.69
C PRO A 151 -4.78 18.12 6.05
N SER A 152 -5.40 17.29 6.90
CA SER A 152 -4.87 16.95 8.22
C SER A 152 -3.69 16.00 8.14
N ILE A 153 -3.61 15.11 7.14
CA ILE A 153 -2.60 14.03 7.06
C ILE A 153 -1.58 14.19 5.95
N LEU A 154 -1.91 14.95 4.90
CA LEU A 154 -1.03 15.26 3.79
C LEU A 154 -0.27 16.57 4.01
N PRO A 155 0.92 16.74 3.40
CA PRO A 155 1.65 17.99 3.47
C PRO A 155 0.82 19.13 2.87
N SER A 156 0.93 20.33 3.44
CA SER A 156 0.29 21.52 2.87
C SER A 156 0.82 21.82 1.46
N PRO A 157 0.02 22.41 0.54
CA PRO A 157 0.51 22.81 -0.78
C PRO A 157 1.81 23.62 -0.75
N SER A 158 1.97 24.53 0.23
CA SER A 158 3.18 25.33 0.41
C SER A 158 4.40 24.51 0.82
N GLN A 159 4.20 23.45 1.61
CA GLN A 159 5.26 22.51 1.95
C GLN A 159 5.60 21.64 0.74
N SER A 160 4.62 21.19 -0.05
CA SER A 160 4.88 20.38 -1.25
C SER A 160 5.58 21.11 -2.40
N GLN A 161 5.77 22.43 -2.31
CA GLN A 161 6.50 23.24 -3.30
C GLN A 161 7.94 23.56 -2.89
N SER A 162 8.37 23.18 -1.68
CA SER A 162 9.78 23.34 -1.30
C SER A 162 10.65 22.36 -2.10
N PRO A 163 11.86 22.75 -2.54
CA PRO A 163 12.78 21.85 -3.24
C PRO A 163 13.10 20.56 -2.48
N SER A 164 12.92 20.55 -1.15
CA SER A 164 13.10 19.39 -0.27
C SER A 164 11.83 18.55 -0.02
N SER A 165 10.69 18.90 -0.62
CA SER A 165 9.38 18.27 -0.32
C SER A 165 8.40 18.20 -1.50
N ALA A 166 8.80 18.58 -2.71
CA ALA A 166 8.10 18.31 -3.97
C ALA A 166 8.47 16.89 -4.52
N PRO A 167 7.96 16.38 -5.66
CA PRO A 167 7.78 14.94 -6.01
C PRO A 167 9.02 14.03 -6.14
N GLN A 168 10.15 14.35 -5.52
CA GLN A 168 11.41 13.60 -5.50
C GLN A 168 11.34 12.24 -4.79
N ASN A 169 10.25 11.94 -4.07
CA ASN A 169 10.12 10.68 -3.33
C ASN A 169 9.15 9.67 -3.95
N GLN A 170 8.47 10.01 -5.06
CA GLN A 170 7.68 9.03 -5.79
C GLN A 170 8.60 8.15 -6.64
N ILE A 171 8.45 6.84 -6.51
CA ILE A 171 9.36 5.88 -7.13
C ILE A 171 8.93 5.59 -8.57
N LEU A 172 7.65 5.25 -8.76
CA LEU A 172 7.09 4.93 -10.06
C LEU A 172 5.58 5.15 -10.12
N ARG A 173 5.01 5.23 -11.33
CA ARG A 173 3.57 5.11 -11.60
C ARG A 173 3.30 3.80 -12.32
N PRO A 174 2.38 2.94 -11.84
CA PRO A 174 2.00 1.72 -12.53
C PRO A 174 1.45 2.00 -13.93
N SER A 175 1.57 1.03 -14.84
CA SER A 175 0.97 1.11 -16.17
C SER A 175 -0.54 1.31 -16.12
N THR A 176 -1.06 2.21 -16.96
CA THR A 176 -2.51 2.38 -17.16
C THR A 176 -3.11 1.29 -18.05
N SER A 177 -2.29 0.46 -18.70
CA SER A 177 -2.73 -0.72 -19.44
C SER A 177 -2.79 -1.98 -18.58
N GLY A 178 -2.57 -1.85 -17.26
CA GLY A 178 -2.60 -2.97 -16.32
C GLY A 178 -1.31 -3.77 -16.29
N GLU A 179 -1.28 -4.78 -15.42
CA GLU A 179 -0.10 -5.57 -15.09
C GLU A 179 -0.49 -7.05 -14.98
N THR A 180 0.34 -7.96 -15.51
CA THR A 180 0.25 -9.38 -15.16
C THR A 180 0.59 -9.59 -13.68
N ILE A 181 0.24 -10.74 -13.10
CA ILE A 181 0.60 -11.06 -11.71
C ILE A 181 2.13 -10.97 -11.49
N PRO A 182 3.01 -11.51 -12.36
CA PRO A 182 4.46 -11.33 -12.21
C PRO A 182 4.90 -9.85 -12.28
N GLN A 183 4.31 -9.06 -13.18
CA GLN A 183 4.63 -7.63 -13.31
C GLN A 183 4.24 -6.84 -12.06
N LEU A 184 3.10 -7.17 -11.44
CA LEU A 184 2.70 -6.63 -10.14
C LEU A 184 3.78 -6.89 -9.08
N HIS A 185 4.27 -8.13 -8.97
CA HIS A 185 5.33 -8.46 -8.01
C HIS A 185 6.61 -7.68 -8.29
N ASP A 186 7.01 -7.54 -9.55
CA ASP A 186 8.21 -6.79 -9.93
C ASP A 186 8.07 -5.28 -9.68
N ARG A 187 6.87 -4.72 -9.87
CA ARG A 187 6.53 -3.36 -9.41
C ARG A 187 6.75 -3.24 -7.91
N LEU A 188 6.11 -4.10 -7.11
CA LEU A 188 6.18 -4.01 -5.65
C LEU A 188 7.60 -4.28 -5.12
N ALA A 189 8.38 -5.15 -5.77
CA ALA A 189 9.79 -5.36 -5.46
C ALA A 189 10.62 -4.09 -5.67
N THR A 190 10.41 -3.42 -6.80
CA THR A 190 11.09 -2.17 -7.14
C THR A 190 10.72 -1.05 -6.16
N THR A 191 9.42 -0.88 -5.89
CA THR A 191 8.89 0.12 -4.96
C THR A 191 9.38 -0.13 -3.54
N LEU A 192 9.20 -1.34 -2.99
CA LEU A 192 9.58 -1.63 -1.60
C LEU A 192 11.10 -1.59 -1.40
N SER A 193 11.90 -2.12 -2.33
CA SER A 193 13.36 -2.04 -2.20
C SER A 193 13.83 -0.59 -2.11
N THR A 194 13.33 0.27 -3.00
CA THR A 194 13.70 1.69 -3.00
C THR A 194 13.23 2.41 -1.75
N LEU A 195 11.98 2.17 -1.33
CA LEU A 195 11.40 2.73 -0.10
C LEU A 195 12.21 2.31 1.13
N ILE A 196 12.55 1.03 1.26
CA ILE A 196 13.33 0.49 2.38
C ILE A 196 14.72 1.10 2.41
N THR A 197 15.43 1.18 1.26
CA THR A 197 16.75 1.83 1.20
C THR A 197 16.68 3.30 1.65
N THR A 198 15.65 4.03 1.22
CA THR A 198 15.42 5.42 1.64
C THR A 198 15.21 5.52 3.14
N LEU A 199 14.37 4.65 3.72
CA LEU A 199 14.13 4.61 5.16
C LEU A 199 15.39 4.24 5.95
N ASP A 200 16.16 3.23 5.52
CA ASP A 200 17.42 2.86 6.16
C ASP A 200 18.41 4.03 6.17
N THR A 201 18.45 4.80 5.07
CA THR A 201 19.30 6.00 4.94
C THR A 201 18.83 7.11 5.88
N GLU A 202 17.52 7.42 5.89
CA GLU A 202 16.94 8.42 6.80
C GLU A 202 17.18 8.07 8.27
N ILE A 203 16.98 6.81 8.65
CA ILE A 203 17.18 6.35 10.03
C ILE A 203 18.65 6.48 10.40
N THR A 204 19.55 6.01 9.54
CA THR A 204 21.01 6.11 9.76
C THR A 204 21.45 7.56 9.95
N GLN A 205 20.94 8.48 9.13
CA GLN A 205 21.22 9.91 9.25
C GLN A 205 20.66 10.50 10.55
N SER A 206 19.42 10.15 10.91
CA SER A 206 18.78 10.64 12.14
C SER A 206 19.45 10.15 13.43
N GLU A 207 20.09 8.98 13.37
CA GLU A 207 20.78 8.35 14.51
C GLU A 207 22.29 8.58 14.52
N ALA A 208 22.85 9.27 13.52
CA ALA A 208 24.30 9.42 13.35
C ALA A 208 24.99 10.03 14.57
N THR A 209 24.30 10.92 15.28
CA THR A 209 24.81 11.61 16.49
C THR A 209 24.31 10.98 17.79
N LEU A 210 23.44 9.95 17.74
CA LEU A 210 22.84 9.33 18.91
C LEU A 210 23.71 8.17 19.44
N PRO A 211 23.93 8.10 20.77
CA PRO A 211 24.52 6.92 21.42
C PRO A 211 23.69 5.65 21.13
N PRO A 212 24.31 4.46 21.04
CA PRO A 212 23.60 3.20 20.75
C PRO A 212 22.40 2.93 21.65
N GLU A 213 22.48 3.32 22.93
CA GLU A 213 21.46 3.10 23.96
C GLU A 213 20.21 3.98 23.75
N GLN A 214 20.31 5.01 22.89
CA GLN A 214 19.22 5.91 22.52
C GLN A 214 18.61 5.60 21.14
N ARG A 215 19.14 4.59 20.44
CA ARG A 215 18.63 4.16 19.14
C ARG A 215 17.47 3.20 19.36
N THR A 216 16.34 3.48 18.71
CA THR A 216 15.10 2.72 18.88
C THR A 216 14.78 1.94 17.61
N ARG A 217 14.04 0.84 17.75
CA ARG A 217 13.52 0.13 16.58
C ARG A 217 12.52 1.03 15.86
N LYS A 218 12.60 1.09 14.53
CA LYS A 218 11.70 1.91 13.72
C LYS A 218 10.75 1.03 12.92
N ALA A 219 9.47 1.41 12.90
CA ALA A 219 8.47 0.82 12.03
C ALA A 219 8.01 1.76 10.92
N VAL A 220 7.51 1.21 9.83
CA VAL A 220 6.73 1.94 8.82
C VAL A 220 5.33 1.33 8.73
N LEU A 221 4.30 2.19 8.63
CA LEU A 221 2.94 1.77 8.27
C LEU A 221 2.70 2.01 6.78
N ILE A 222 2.24 0.99 6.06
CA ILE A 222 1.95 1.04 4.63
C ILE A 222 0.48 0.65 4.41
N CYS A 223 -0.32 1.53 3.83
CA CYS A 223 -1.70 1.23 3.42
C CYS A 223 -1.82 0.96 1.91
N SER A 224 -2.44 -0.15 1.54
CA SER A 224 -2.64 -0.53 0.14
C SER A 224 -3.90 -1.39 -0.06
N HIS A 225 -3.93 -2.19 -1.14
CA HIS A 225 -5.07 -2.98 -1.61
C HIS A 225 -4.76 -4.47 -1.56
N ALA A 226 -5.79 -5.32 -1.70
CA ALA A 226 -5.63 -6.77 -1.54
C ALA A 226 -4.50 -7.39 -2.37
N ALA A 227 -4.55 -7.25 -3.70
CA ALA A 227 -3.55 -7.85 -4.58
C ALA A 227 -2.13 -7.30 -4.35
N PRO A 228 -1.91 -5.97 -4.27
CA PRO A 228 -0.62 -5.42 -3.85
C PRO A 228 -0.13 -5.95 -2.51
N LEU A 229 -0.99 -6.17 -1.50
CA LEU A 229 -0.56 -6.68 -0.20
C LEU A 229 -0.08 -8.14 -0.24
N ILE A 230 -0.71 -9.00 -1.05
CA ILE A 230 -0.20 -10.37 -1.27
C ILE A 230 1.17 -10.29 -1.96
N ALA A 231 1.28 -9.48 -3.03
CA ALA A 231 2.53 -9.30 -3.74
C ALA A 231 3.64 -8.75 -2.82
N MET A 232 3.33 -7.76 -1.96
CA MET A 232 4.25 -7.24 -0.95
C MET A 232 4.69 -8.33 0.03
N GLY A 233 3.78 -9.18 0.52
CA GLY A 233 4.13 -10.30 1.41
C GLY A 233 5.14 -11.25 0.77
N ARG A 234 4.90 -11.67 -0.47
CA ARG A 234 5.80 -12.54 -1.25
C ARG A 234 7.14 -11.88 -1.52
N VAL A 235 7.13 -10.60 -1.90
CA VAL A 235 8.33 -9.79 -2.19
C VAL A 235 9.19 -9.54 -0.95
N LEU A 236 8.56 -9.31 0.22
CA LEU A 236 9.27 -9.10 1.48
C LEU A 236 9.89 -10.40 2.00
N THR A 237 9.17 -11.51 1.91
CA THR A 237 9.66 -12.82 2.38
C THR A 237 10.63 -13.48 1.41
N GLY A 238 10.55 -13.12 0.13
CA GLY A 238 11.28 -13.75 -0.97
C GLY A 238 10.61 -15.03 -1.50
N ASN A 239 9.41 -15.34 -1.03
CA ASN A 239 8.71 -16.58 -1.33
C ASN A 239 7.66 -16.32 -2.42
N MET A 240 8.05 -16.54 -3.68
CA MET A 240 7.08 -16.63 -4.78
C MET A 240 6.64 -18.10 -4.90
N PRO A 241 5.35 -18.41 -4.72
CA PRO A 241 4.85 -19.77 -4.89
C PRO A 241 4.90 -20.20 -6.38
N GLU A 242 4.91 -21.51 -6.63
CA GLU A 242 4.78 -22.05 -7.99
C GLU A 242 3.38 -21.77 -8.58
N ASP A 243 2.35 -21.88 -7.72
CA ASP A 243 0.98 -21.50 -8.04
C ASP A 243 0.70 -20.09 -7.51
N GLU A 244 0.41 -19.15 -8.43
CA GLU A 244 0.12 -17.77 -8.07
C GLU A 244 -1.11 -17.64 -7.15
N GLY A 245 -2.03 -18.61 -7.21
CA GLY A 245 -3.25 -18.68 -6.41
C GLY A 245 -3.10 -19.20 -4.98
N GLU A 246 -1.88 -19.52 -4.54
CA GLU A 246 -1.62 -19.96 -3.17
C GLU A 246 -2.10 -18.93 -2.12
N GLU A 247 -2.84 -19.39 -1.10
CA GLU A 247 -3.33 -18.57 0.01
C GLU A 247 -2.29 -18.40 1.12
N ASP A 248 -1.18 -17.75 0.79
CA ASP A 248 -0.05 -17.50 1.68
C ASP A 248 -0.22 -16.23 2.55
N PHE A 249 -0.84 -15.18 2.01
CA PHE A 249 -1.07 -13.91 2.72
C PHE A 249 -2.55 -13.55 2.83
N LYS A 250 -3.00 -13.32 4.07
CA LYS A 250 -4.37 -12.94 4.40
C LYS A 250 -4.55 -11.43 4.31
N VAL A 251 -5.44 -10.99 3.41
CA VAL A 251 -5.62 -9.56 3.09
C VAL A 251 -7.07 -9.10 3.34
N TYR A 252 -7.53 -9.21 4.57
CA TYR A 252 -8.87 -8.75 4.98
C TYR A 252 -8.98 -7.22 5.00
N THR A 253 -10.18 -6.68 4.84
CA THR A 253 -10.43 -5.23 4.94
C THR A 253 -10.02 -4.70 6.31
N ALA A 254 -9.22 -3.63 6.33
CA ALA A 254 -8.61 -3.05 7.55
C ALA A 254 -7.78 -4.04 8.41
N GLY A 255 -7.47 -5.24 7.90
CA GLY A 255 -6.58 -6.18 8.56
C GLY A 255 -5.11 -5.74 8.44
N VAL A 256 -4.30 -6.15 9.42
CA VAL A 256 -2.89 -5.76 9.53
C VAL A 256 -1.98 -6.99 9.47
N SER A 257 -1.00 -6.97 8.59
CA SER A 257 0.13 -7.90 8.60
C SER A 257 1.37 -7.22 9.15
N THR A 258 2.14 -7.94 9.96
CA THR A 258 3.38 -7.44 10.58
C THR A 258 4.56 -8.26 10.07
N PHE A 259 5.57 -7.55 9.59
CA PHE A 259 6.82 -8.12 9.10
C PHE A 259 7.98 -7.58 9.92
N VAL A 260 8.88 -8.46 10.36
CA VAL A 260 10.10 -8.09 11.09
C VAL A 260 11.30 -8.44 10.23
N ARG A 261 12.26 -7.53 10.11
CA ARG A 261 13.47 -7.74 9.30
C ARG A 261 14.29 -8.90 9.89
N ARG A 262 14.82 -9.77 9.02
CA ARG A 262 15.68 -10.88 9.46
C ARG A 262 17.00 -10.38 10.03
N GLY A 263 17.36 -10.87 11.22
CA GLY A 263 18.64 -10.59 11.87
C GLY A 263 19.75 -11.50 11.32
N GLY A 264 20.41 -11.09 10.25
CA GLY A 264 21.58 -11.75 9.68
C GLY A 264 22.59 -10.75 9.16
N LEU A 265 23.87 -11.13 9.10
CA LEU A 265 24.88 -10.40 8.31
C LEU A 265 24.22 -10.02 6.99
N ARG A 266 24.21 -8.73 6.66
CA ARG A 266 23.90 -8.22 5.31
C ARG A 266 24.29 -9.29 4.32
N GLY A 267 23.30 -10.02 3.78
CA GLY A 267 23.52 -11.04 2.77
C GLY A 267 23.98 -10.32 1.52
N GLY A 268 25.25 -9.94 1.50
CA GLY A 268 25.91 -9.12 0.50
C GLY A 268 25.18 -7.81 0.19
N ASP A 269 25.42 -6.75 0.97
CA ASP A 269 25.27 -5.34 0.54
C ASP A 269 26.26 -4.97 -0.59
N GLY A 270 26.43 -5.87 -1.56
CA GLY A 270 27.42 -5.75 -2.62
C GLY A 270 27.22 -6.66 -3.82
N GLU A 271 26.33 -7.66 -3.79
CA GLU A 271 26.15 -8.57 -4.94
C GLU A 271 24.69 -8.75 -5.41
N GLY A 272 23.70 -8.80 -4.50
CA GLY A 272 22.29 -8.97 -4.87
C GLY A 272 21.67 -7.75 -5.56
N GLU A 273 21.90 -6.54 -5.03
CA GLU A 273 21.48 -5.30 -5.69
C GLU A 273 22.24 -5.03 -7.00
N ARG A 274 23.48 -5.54 -7.14
CA ARG A 274 24.28 -5.39 -8.38
C ARG A 274 23.81 -6.29 -9.52
N LYS A 275 22.99 -7.30 -9.24
CA LYS A 275 22.39 -8.23 -10.21
C LYS A 275 20.89 -7.98 -10.48
N GLY A 276 20.36 -6.82 -10.10
CA GLY A 276 18.98 -6.46 -10.45
C GLY A 276 18.76 -6.45 -11.97
N ARG A 277 17.54 -6.80 -12.39
CA ARG A 277 17.13 -6.70 -13.79
C ARG A 277 16.80 -5.25 -14.12
N ASP A 278 17.14 -4.82 -15.34
CA ASP A 278 16.71 -3.50 -15.80
C ASP A 278 15.18 -3.44 -15.84
N VAL A 279 14.62 -2.29 -15.44
CA VAL A 279 13.16 -2.09 -15.39
C VAL A 279 12.51 -2.23 -16.76
N GLU A 280 13.24 -1.87 -17.81
CA GLU A 280 12.81 -2.01 -19.21
C GLU A 280 12.70 -3.49 -19.59
N GLY A 281 11.50 -3.91 -20.00
CA GLY A 281 11.20 -5.30 -20.35
C GLY A 281 10.81 -6.20 -19.17
N VAL A 282 10.84 -5.70 -17.94
CA VAL A 282 10.39 -6.43 -16.75
C VAL A 282 9.13 -5.83 -16.15
N LEU A 283 9.08 -4.50 -16.01
CA LEU A 283 7.86 -3.81 -15.60
C LEU A 283 6.86 -3.75 -16.75
N ALA A 284 5.58 -3.59 -16.43
CA ALA A 284 4.54 -3.49 -17.44
C ALA A 284 4.78 -2.28 -18.38
N PRO A 285 4.55 -2.43 -19.70
CA PRO A 285 4.68 -1.33 -20.65
C PRO A 285 3.86 -0.12 -20.21
N GLY A 286 4.45 1.08 -20.24
CA GLY A 286 3.79 2.31 -19.77
C GLY A 286 3.97 2.59 -18.27
N THR A 287 4.69 1.74 -17.52
CA THR A 287 5.12 2.08 -16.16
C THR A 287 6.14 3.22 -16.21
N GLU A 288 5.85 4.31 -15.52
CA GLU A 288 6.73 5.49 -15.48
C GLU A 288 7.62 5.43 -14.23
N VAL A 289 8.94 5.30 -14.40
CA VAL A 289 9.90 5.41 -13.28
C VAL A 289 10.21 6.89 -13.05
N LEU A 290 9.92 7.37 -11.84
CA LEU A 290 10.01 8.80 -11.50
C LEU A 290 11.28 9.16 -10.73
N MET A 291 11.83 8.22 -9.96
CA MET A 291 13.03 8.45 -9.17
C MET A 291 14.28 8.14 -9.99
N ASN A 292 15.11 9.15 -10.25
CA ASN A 292 16.45 8.98 -10.79
C ASN A 292 17.44 9.03 -9.62
N LYS A 293 17.95 7.90 -9.14
CA LYS A 293 19.06 7.90 -8.17
C LYS A 293 20.30 8.42 -8.89
N ASP A 294 20.96 9.45 -8.36
CA ASP A 294 22.26 10.04 -8.76
C ASP A 294 23.09 9.25 -9.80
N GLY A 295 22.66 9.26 -11.07
CA GLY A 295 23.34 8.61 -12.20
C GLY A 295 23.17 7.08 -12.36
N GLY A 296 22.38 6.40 -11.54
CA GLY A 296 22.07 4.96 -11.65
C GLY A 296 20.60 4.69 -11.98
N SER A 297 20.34 3.78 -12.93
CA SER A 297 18.99 3.32 -13.25
C SER A 297 18.36 2.56 -12.07
N VAL A 298 17.08 2.83 -11.78
CA VAL A 298 16.29 1.97 -10.90
C VAL A 298 16.20 0.58 -11.53
N LYS A 299 16.34 -0.46 -10.71
CA LYS A 299 16.34 -1.88 -11.14
C LYS A 299 15.32 -2.66 -10.34
N VAL A 300 14.82 -3.73 -10.94
CA VAL A 300 14.03 -4.74 -10.23
C VAL A 300 15.01 -5.62 -9.44
N PRO A 301 14.97 -5.64 -8.10
CA PRO A 301 15.91 -6.40 -7.29
C PRO A 301 15.70 -7.91 -7.48
N ASP A 302 16.75 -8.69 -7.26
CA ASP A 302 16.63 -10.15 -7.20
C ASP A 302 16.10 -10.60 -5.83
N TRP A 303 14.77 -10.62 -5.70
CA TRP A 303 14.08 -10.80 -4.42
C TRP A 303 13.62 -12.24 -4.13
N ARG A 304 13.63 -13.13 -5.12
CA ARG A 304 13.06 -14.49 -5.01
C ARG A 304 13.95 -15.44 -4.19
N GLU A 305 13.52 -16.71 -4.09
CA GLU A 305 14.26 -17.80 -3.45
C GLU A 305 14.58 -17.51 -1.97
N GLY A 306 13.62 -16.92 -1.27
CA GLY A 306 13.74 -16.58 0.14
C GLY A 306 14.65 -15.38 0.44
N ARG A 307 15.18 -14.68 -0.58
CA ARG A 307 16.01 -13.48 -0.35
C ARG A 307 15.21 -12.34 0.28
N GLY A 308 14.09 -11.98 -0.37
CA GLY A 308 13.27 -10.84 -0.03
C GLY A 308 13.96 -9.49 -0.29
N VAL A 309 13.17 -8.44 -0.52
CA VAL A 309 13.74 -7.09 -0.72
C VAL A 309 14.29 -6.50 0.57
N GLY A 310 15.34 -5.70 0.47
CA GLY A 310 15.92 -4.98 1.62
C GLY A 310 16.45 -5.89 2.73
N GLY A 311 16.95 -7.09 2.39
CA GLY A 311 17.54 -8.03 3.34
C GLY A 311 16.59 -9.08 3.91
N GLY A 312 15.35 -9.13 3.45
CA GLY A 312 14.39 -10.19 3.78
C GLY A 312 13.68 -10.02 5.12
N TRP A 313 12.45 -10.52 5.17
CA TRP A 313 11.52 -10.27 6.27
C TRP A 313 10.76 -11.53 6.66
N ASP A 314 10.40 -11.64 7.94
CA ASP A 314 9.54 -12.70 8.47
C ASP A 314 8.15 -12.13 8.79
N CYS A 315 7.11 -12.76 8.27
CA CYS A 315 5.73 -12.41 8.58
C CYS A 315 5.35 -12.99 9.96
N VAL A 316 5.35 -12.14 10.99
CA VAL A 316 5.07 -12.55 12.38
C VAL A 316 3.58 -12.44 12.73
N ARG A 317 2.81 -11.67 11.95
CA ARG A 317 1.34 -11.63 11.99
C ARG A 317 0.82 -11.51 10.56
N ASN A 318 -0.13 -12.35 10.18
CA ASN A 318 -0.65 -12.45 8.81
C ASN A 318 -2.15 -12.14 8.78
N GLY A 319 -2.49 -10.90 8.41
CA GLY A 319 -3.88 -10.43 8.30
C GLY A 319 -4.63 -10.40 9.64
N ASP A 320 -3.99 -9.90 10.69
CA ASP A 320 -4.61 -9.74 12.01
C ASP A 320 -5.85 -8.85 11.93
N CYS A 321 -6.94 -9.34 12.48
CA CYS A 321 -8.23 -8.67 12.58
C CYS A 321 -8.81 -8.80 14.00
N GLY A 322 -8.01 -9.22 14.99
CA GLY A 322 -8.48 -9.44 16.36
C GLY A 322 -8.96 -8.16 17.05
N PHE A 323 -8.48 -7.00 16.58
CA PHE A 323 -8.91 -5.68 17.04
C PHE A 323 -10.19 -5.16 16.35
N LEU A 324 -10.67 -5.83 15.30
CA LEU A 324 -11.89 -5.44 14.59
C LEU A 324 -13.11 -6.12 15.24
N SER A 325 -14.17 -5.36 15.48
CA SER A 325 -15.37 -5.89 16.17
C SER A 325 -16.07 -7.00 15.40
N ASN A 326 -15.95 -7.00 14.07
CA ASN A 326 -16.51 -8.00 13.16
C ASN A 326 -15.48 -9.05 12.68
N GLY A 327 -14.23 -8.96 13.14
CA GLY A 327 -13.17 -9.87 12.74
C GLY A 327 -12.80 -9.77 11.25
N ALA A 328 -12.41 -10.90 10.67
CA ALA A 328 -11.90 -10.98 9.32
C ALA A 328 -13.01 -10.96 8.26
N GLU A 329 -12.95 -9.99 7.34
CA GLU A 329 -13.95 -9.79 6.29
C GLU A 329 -13.31 -9.58 4.91
N ARG A 330 -14.04 -9.99 3.86
CA ARG A 330 -13.69 -9.73 2.44
C ARG A 330 -12.27 -10.17 2.06
N GLY A 331 -11.83 -11.34 2.52
CA GLY A 331 -10.57 -11.95 2.08
C GLY A 331 -10.47 -12.05 0.56
N TRP A 332 -9.25 -12.08 0.03
CA TRP A 332 -8.98 -12.11 -1.40
C TRP A 332 -7.71 -12.90 -1.66
N ARG A 333 -7.63 -13.54 -2.83
CA ARG A 333 -6.46 -14.27 -3.34
C ARG A 333 -6.42 -14.15 -4.87
N PHE A 334 -5.26 -14.37 -5.47
CA PHE A 334 -5.18 -14.59 -6.91
C PHE A 334 -5.89 -15.90 -7.28
N CYS A 335 -6.46 -15.97 -8.48
CA CYS A 335 -7.05 -17.19 -9.03
C CYS A 335 -6.28 -17.71 -10.26
N GLY A 336 -5.16 -17.07 -10.64
CA GLY A 336 -4.26 -17.48 -11.73
C GLY A 336 -4.75 -17.07 -13.13
N ASP A 337 -6.07 -16.96 -13.31
CA ASP A 337 -6.70 -16.59 -14.59
C ASP A 337 -6.75 -15.08 -14.85
N GLU A 338 -6.15 -14.25 -13.99
CA GLU A 338 -6.22 -12.79 -14.11
C GLU A 338 -5.08 -12.17 -14.95
N SER A 339 -4.14 -12.98 -15.43
CA SER A 339 -2.98 -12.53 -16.23
C SER A 339 -3.25 -12.45 -17.74
N PHE A 340 -4.45 -12.82 -18.22
CA PHE A 340 -4.78 -12.79 -19.63
C PHE A 340 -5.17 -11.39 -20.10
N ASP A 341 -4.57 -10.90 -21.20
CA ASP A 341 -5.14 -9.78 -21.95
C ASP A 341 -6.35 -10.31 -22.71
N THR A 342 -7.53 -9.97 -22.24
CA THR A 342 -8.77 -10.50 -22.80
C THR A 342 -9.23 -9.77 -24.06
N GLY A 343 -8.53 -8.69 -24.47
CA GLY A 343 -8.95 -7.83 -25.58
C GLY A 343 -10.38 -7.30 -25.41
N PRO A 344 -11.02 -6.83 -26.49
CA PRO A 344 -12.44 -6.47 -26.47
C PRO A 344 -13.29 -7.71 -26.18
N MET A 345 -13.96 -7.72 -25.03
CA MET A 345 -14.75 -8.86 -24.55
C MET A 345 -16.10 -9.03 -25.27
N ALA A 346 -16.37 -8.22 -26.30
CA ALA A 346 -17.54 -8.33 -27.17
C ALA A 346 -17.23 -7.86 -28.60
N ASP A 347 -17.96 -8.39 -29.57
CA ASP A 347 -18.00 -7.86 -30.93
C ASP A 347 -18.48 -6.38 -30.90
N PRO A 348 -17.88 -5.46 -31.68
CA PRO A 348 -18.31 -4.06 -31.78
C PRO A 348 -19.80 -3.87 -32.10
N SER A 349 -20.44 -4.89 -32.68
CA SER A 349 -21.87 -4.92 -33.01
C SER A 349 -22.79 -5.33 -31.85
N ALA A 350 -22.25 -5.78 -30.72
CA ALA A 350 -23.04 -6.31 -29.61
C ALA A 350 -23.64 -5.16 -28.77
N THR A 351 -24.97 -5.08 -28.69
CA THR A 351 -25.71 -4.08 -27.89
C THR A 351 -25.42 -4.19 -26.38
N PRO A 352 -25.25 -3.07 -25.65
CA PRO A 352 -25.02 -3.10 -24.19
C PRO A 352 -26.11 -3.90 -23.48
N THR A 353 -25.74 -4.81 -22.58
CA THR A 353 -26.71 -5.46 -21.68
C THR A 353 -27.11 -4.42 -20.63
N SER A 354 -28.25 -3.77 -20.83
CA SER A 354 -28.82 -2.89 -19.81
C SER A 354 -29.16 -3.71 -18.55
N SER A 355 -29.00 -3.12 -17.38
CA SER A 355 -29.27 -3.73 -16.06
C SER A 355 -30.78 -3.97 -15.78
N LEU A 356 -31.63 -4.01 -16.80
CA LEU A 356 -33.10 -4.06 -16.67
C LEU A 356 -33.75 -5.35 -17.19
N ASP A 357 -33.02 -6.28 -17.81
CA ASP A 357 -33.60 -7.57 -18.20
C ASP A 357 -33.49 -8.62 -17.07
N SER A 358 -34.14 -8.32 -15.96
CA SER A 358 -34.62 -9.33 -15.01
C SER A 358 -36.13 -9.23 -14.91
N SER A 359 -36.82 -9.48 -16.03
CA SER A 359 -38.24 -9.83 -15.98
C SER A 359 -38.34 -11.23 -15.38
N VAL A 360 -38.64 -11.26 -14.09
CA VAL A 360 -39.11 -12.43 -13.37
C VAL A 360 -40.25 -13.05 -14.17
N GLU A 361 -40.03 -14.27 -14.70
CA GLU A 361 -41.11 -15.14 -15.15
C GLU A 361 -42.11 -15.26 -14.01
N THR A 362 -43.25 -14.59 -14.16
CA THR A 362 -44.38 -14.78 -13.25
C THR A 362 -45.01 -16.11 -13.61
N ALA A 363 -44.64 -17.14 -12.84
CA ALA A 363 -45.40 -18.36 -12.73
C ALA A 363 -46.83 -18.02 -12.28
N GLY A 364 -47.80 -18.22 -13.17
CA GLY A 364 -49.23 -18.11 -12.89
C GLY A 364 -49.97 -19.32 -13.46
N SER A 365 -50.03 -20.39 -12.65
CA SER A 365 -50.79 -21.61 -12.91
C SER A 365 -52.28 -21.41 -12.62
N LYS A 366 -53.16 -21.97 -13.46
CA LYS A 366 -54.57 -22.39 -13.19
C LYS A 366 -55.54 -21.26 -12.79
N LEU A 367 -56.65 -21.02 -13.48
CA LEU A 367 -57.76 -21.91 -13.87
C LEU A 367 -58.54 -21.27 -15.01
#